data_AF-A0A1V4TXX8-F1
#
_entry.id   AF-A0A1V4TXX8-F1
#
_cell.length_a   1.000
_cell.length_b   1.000
_cell.length_c   1.000
_cell.angle_alpha   90.00
_cell.angle_beta   90.00
_cell.angle_gamma   90.00
#
_symmetry.space_group_name_H-M   'P 1'
#
loop_
_entity.id
_entity.type
_entity.pdbx_description
1 polymer ?
#
loop_
_entity_poly.entity_id
_entity_poly.type
_entity_poly.pdbx_seq_one_letter_code
_entity_poly.pdbx_strand_id
1 'polypeptide(L)'
;MLDKILNRGNGNSNGNIILLATDGSKPALTATKKAVELAKALGATLHVVCVKEDVMSMPLERKGEMLAEEEIVGIHAKGGEVAMEWAERNSVPAVLKTYPGGPVVGAILDYARQVHPSFIVLGHAGRSGWEKIALGSVAEGVMKHSPYPVIMTKGYEDTLIADILELAMAKIRPAEEEVAEELPAIPLEDLHVGRKLGIAFGTLLAFLVPYFGLGALNSLSVETATTKVLGDANVAVIWVLLLFPIGWVTAIVFHRMASKAEDRA
;
A
#
# COMPACT_ATOMS: atom_id res chain seq x y z
N MET A 1 -30.75 20.50 11.26
CA MET A 1 -29.33 20.61 10.81
C MET A 1 -29.16 19.97 9.43
N LEU A 2 -29.66 18.74 9.22
CA LEU A 2 -29.72 18.07 7.92
C LEU A 2 -30.43 18.89 6.83
N ASP A 3 -31.59 19.48 7.12
CA ASP A 3 -32.30 20.32 6.13
C ASP A 3 -31.49 21.51 5.62
N LYS A 4 -30.58 22.09 6.44
CA LYS A 4 -29.68 23.18 5.99
C LYS A 4 -28.54 22.66 5.10
N ILE A 5 -28.09 21.43 5.29
CA ILE A 5 -27.10 20.78 4.43
C ILE A 5 -27.75 20.44 3.08
N LEU A 6 -28.99 19.93 3.11
CA LEU A 6 -29.76 19.60 1.90
C LEU A 6 -30.21 20.84 1.12
N ASN A 7 -30.57 21.95 1.80
CA ASN A 7 -31.00 23.19 1.14
C ASN A 7 -29.86 24.09 0.64
N ARG A 8 -28.59 23.79 0.95
CA ARG A 8 -27.46 24.60 0.45
C ARG A 8 -27.32 24.51 -1.08
N GLY A 9 -27.86 23.46 -1.71
CA GLY A 9 -27.90 23.29 -3.16
C GLY A 9 -29.04 24.02 -3.88
N ASN A 10 -30.07 24.50 -3.16
CA ASN A 10 -31.28 25.07 -3.79
C ASN A 10 -31.08 26.47 -4.43
N GLY A 11 -29.88 27.05 -4.32
CA GLY A 11 -29.48 28.30 -4.98
C GLY A 11 -28.64 28.11 -6.24
N ASN A 12 -28.28 26.87 -6.60
CA ASN A 12 -27.51 26.58 -7.80
C ASN A 12 -28.38 25.73 -8.75
N SER A 13 -28.56 26.18 -9.99
CA SER A 13 -29.37 25.54 -11.02
C SER A 13 -28.84 24.20 -11.54
N ASN A 14 -27.85 23.60 -10.85
CA ASN A 14 -27.27 22.31 -11.17
C ASN A 14 -27.80 21.31 -10.14
N GLY A 15 -28.31 20.16 -10.61
CA GLY A 15 -28.96 19.15 -9.79
C GLY A 15 -28.16 18.75 -8.54
N ASN A 16 -28.84 18.17 -7.56
CA ASN A 16 -28.23 17.77 -6.29
C ASN A 16 -27.11 16.73 -6.57
N ILE A 17 -25.85 17.05 -6.23
CA ILE A 17 -24.69 16.17 -6.47
C ILE A 17 -24.19 15.63 -5.13
N ILE A 18 -23.96 14.31 -5.08
CA ILE A 18 -23.24 13.65 -3.99
C ILE A 18 -21.91 13.17 -4.54
N LEU A 19 -20.81 13.52 -3.87
CA LEU A 19 -19.48 13.04 -4.24
C LEU A 19 -19.09 11.84 -3.39
N LEU A 20 -18.84 10.68 -3.98
CA LEU A 20 -18.27 9.50 -3.35
C LEU A 20 -16.78 9.40 -3.68
N ALA A 21 -15.92 9.33 -2.67
CA ALA A 21 -14.51 8.96 -2.83
C ALA A 21 -14.34 7.48 -2.48
N THR A 22 -13.80 6.69 -3.40
CA THR A 22 -13.63 5.24 -3.22
C THR A 22 -12.28 4.75 -3.74
N ASP A 23 -11.67 3.85 -2.98
CA ASP A 23 -10.43 3.13 -3.34
C ASP A 23 -10.67 1.62 -3.49
N GLY A 24 -11.94 1.19 -3.46
CA GLY A 24 -12.38 -0.21 -3.54
C GLY A 24 -12.32 -1.00 -2.23
N SER A 25 -11.73 -0.46 -1.15
CA SER A 25 -11.57 -1.20 0.11
C SER A 25 -12.92 -1.56 0.75
N LYS A 26 -12.96 -2.57 1.64
CA LYS A 26 -14.22 -2.97 2.33
C LYS A 26 -14.96 -1.79 3.00
N PRO A 27 -14.28 -0.87 3.73
CA PRO A 27 -14.96 0.32 4.25
C PRO A 27 -15.46 1.26 3.15
N ALA A 28 -14.74 1.39 2.02
CA ALA A 28 -15.18 2.18 0.87
C ALA A 28 -16.39 1.55 0.16
N LEU A 29 -16.54 0.22 0.15
CA LEU A 29 -17.75 -0.44 -0.34
C LEU A 29 -18.97 -0.12 0.52
N THR A 30 -18.80 -0.04 1.84
CA THR A 30 -19.88 0.43 2.75
C THR A 30 -20.27 1.87 2.45
N ALA A 31 -19.27 2.74 2.23
CA ALA A 31 -19.49 4.13 1.79
C ALA A 31 -20.23 4.19 0.45
N THR A 32 -19.90 3.30 -0.48
CA THR A 32 -20.54 3.19 -1.79
C THR A 32 -22.03 2.85 -1.67
N LYS A 33 -22.38 1.83 -0.88
CA LYS A 33 -23.79 1.47 -0.64
C LYS A 33 -24.58 2.65 -0.06
N LYS A 34 -24.02 3.31 0.97
CA LYS A 34 -24.67 4.45 1.61
C LYS A 34 -24.79 5.66 0.70
N ALA A 35 -23.78 5.95 -0.11
CA ALA A 35 -23.83 7.04 -1.07
C ALA A 35 -24.94 6.82 -2.12
N VAL A 36 -25.09 5.59 -2.63
CA VAL A 36 -26.16 5.23 -3.57
C VAL A 36 -27.54 5.29 -2.92
N GLU A 37 -27.69 4.78 -1.68
CA GLU A 37 -28.95 4.91 -0.92
C GLU A 37 -29.35 6.38 -0.73
N LEU A 38 -28.39 7.22 -0.33
CA LEU A 38 -28.61 8.67 -0.15
C LEU A 38 -28.93 9.35 -1.47
N ALA A 39 -28.22 9.02 -2.55
CA ALA A 39 -28.48 9.60 -3.86
C ALA A 39 -29.89 9.27 -4.35
N LYS A 40 -30.32 8.03 -4.19
CA LYS A 40 -31.67 7.59 -4.53
C LYS A 40 -32.73 8.31 -3.71
N ALA A 41 -32.54 8.41 -2.40
CA ALA A 41 -33.49 9.08 -1.50
C ALA A 41 -33.61 10.58 -1.77
N LEU A 42 -32.53 11.22 -2.24
CA LEU A 42 -32.44 12.66 -2.48
C LEU A 42 -32.65 13.07 -3.94
N GLY A 43 -32.89 12.11 -4.85
CA GLY A 43 -32.95 12.37 -6.29
C GLY A 43 -31.65 13.01 -6.83
N ALA A 44 -30.51 12.67 -6.24
CA ALA A 44 -29.21 13.26 -6.54
C ALA A 44 -28.44 12.43 -7.57
N THR A 45 -27.54 13.10 -8.31
CA THR A 45 -26.56 12.44 -9.17
C THR A 45 -25.31 12.09 -8.36
N LEU A 46 -24.87 10.84 -8.46
CA LEU A 46 -23.68 10.35 -7.78
C LEU A 46 -22.43 10.63 -8.61
N HIS A 47 -21.55 11.50 -8.13
CA HIS A 47 -20.22 11.64 -8.69
C HIS A 47 -19.27 10.74 -7.93
N VAL A 48 -18.56 9.86 -8.63
CA VAL A 48 -17.58 8.94 -8.05
C VAL A 48 -16.19 9.44 -8.41
N VAL A 49 -15.30 9.56 -7.43
CA VAL A 49 -13.87 9.82 -7.63
C VAL A 49 -13.05 8.64 -7.14
N CYS A 50 -12.17 8.17 -8.01
CA CYS A 50 -11.21 7.10 -7.72
C CYS A 50 -9.80 7.59 -8.09
N VAL A 51 -8.85 7.44 -7.18
CA VAL A 51 -7.45 7.76 -7.43
C VAL A 51 -6.69 6.44 -7.46
N LYS A 52 -6.18 6.07 -8.64
CA LYS A 52 -5.29 4.92 -8.78
C LYS A 52 -3.97 5.26 -8.09
N GLU A 53 -3.43 4.34 -7.31
CA GLU A 53 -2.09 4.47 -6.74
C GLU A 53 -1.19 3.47 -7.45
N ASP A 54 -0.02 3.92 -7.89
CA ASP A 54 0.98 3.05 -8.50
C ASP A 54 1.64 2.19 -7.41
N VAL A 55 1.30 0.91 -7.40
CA VAL A 55 1.82 -0.11 -6.49
C VAL A 55 3.36 -0.14 -6.52
N MET A 56 3.99 0.09 -7.67
CA MET A 56 5.44 0.01 -7.81
C MET A 56 6.16 1.12 -7.06
N SER A 57 5.51 2.28 -6.91
CA SER A 57 6.03 3.45 -6.21
C SER A 57 5.83 3.44 -4.68
N MET A 58 5.15 2.41 -4.13
CA MET A 58 4.85 2.34 -2.70
C MET A 58 6.05 1.89 -1.85
N PRO A 59 6.16 2.37 -0.58
CA PRO A 59 7.10 1.84 0.41
C PRO A 59 6.96 0.33 0.60
N LEU A 60 8.05 -0.34 0.94
CA LEU A 60 8.11 -1.81 1.03
C LEU A 60 7.17 -2.36 2.13
N GLU A 61 7.01 -1.63 3.23
CA GLU A 61 6.07 -1.96 4.30
C GLU A 61 4.62 -1.96 3.80
N ARG A 62 4.26 -0.97 2.98
CA ARG A 62 2.93 -0.82 2.38
C ARG A 62 2.68 -1.89 1.31
N LYS A 63 3.72 -2.34 0.61
CA LYS A 63 3.64 -3.49 -0.31
C LYS A 63 3.40 -4.80 0.45
N GLY A 64 4.06 -5.00 1.60
CA GLY A 64 3.87 -6.19 2.44
C GLY A 64 2.44 -6.33 2.99
N GLU A 65 1.83 -5.22 3.44
CA GLU A 65 0.42 -5.20 3.86
C GLU A 65 -0.52 -5.52 2.69
N MET A 66 -0.21 -5.02 1.48
CA MET A 66 -1.01 -5.26 0.29
C MET A 66 -0.97 -6.73 -0.18
N LEU A 67 0.18 -7.40 -0.02
CA LEU A 67 0.34 -8.82 -0.35
C LEU A 67 -0.37 -9.74 0.66
N ALA A 68 -0.48 -9.33 1.93
CA ALA A 68 -1.28 -10.06 2.91
C ALA A 68 -2.79 -10.04 2.60
N GLU A 69 -3.24 -9.05 1.82
CA GLU A 69 -4.61 -8.92 1.30
C GLU A 69 -4.68 -9.17 -0.22
N GLU A 70 -3.90 -10.13 -0.75
CA GLU A 70 -3.76 -10.44 -2.19
C GLU A 70 -5.11 -10.52 -2.94
N GLU A 71 -6.15 -11.08 -2.33
CA GLU A 71 -7.51 -11.20 -2.90
C GLU A 71 -8.24 -9.84 -3.08
N ILE A 72 -7.80 -8.80 -2.36
CA ILE A 72 -8.41 -7.46 -2.32
C ILE A 72 -7.67 -6.47 -3.25
N VAL A 73 -6.45 -6.80 -3.67
CA VAL A 73 -5.62 -5.94 -4.56
C VAL A 73 -6.32 -5.63 -5.88
N GLY A 74 -7.00 -6.60 -6.47
CA GLY A 74 -7.78 -6.40 -7.69
C GLY A 74 -9.03 -5.53 -7.48
N ILE A 75 -9.68 -5.63 -6.30
CA ILE A 75 -10.89 -4.86 -5.97
C ILE A 75 -10.52 -3.37 -5.93
N HIS A 76 -9.36 -3.09 -5.34
CA HIS A 76 -8.84 -1.76 -5.11
C HIS A 76 -8.61 -0.95 -6.41
N ALA A 77 -8.20 -1.60 -7.50
CA ALA A 77 -8.01 -0.92 -8.78
C ALA A 77 -9.33 -0.58 -9.50
N LYS A 78 -10.40 -1.33 -9.20
CA LYS A 78 -11.71 -1.24 -9.88
C LYS A 78 -12.82 -0.64 -9.02
N GLY A 79 -12.50 -0.09 -7.83
CA GLY A 79 -13.50 0.46 -6.90
C GLY A 79 -14.46 1.49 -7.52
N GLY A 80 -13.96 2.32 -8.45
CA GLY A 80 -14.80 3.26 -9.20
C GLY A 80 -15.82 2.57 -10.12
N GLU A 81 -15.43 1.51 -10.82
CA GLU A 81 -16.30 0.73 -11.70
C GLU A 81 -17.36 -0.04 -10.90
N VAL A 82 -16.97 -0.61 -9.75
CA VAL A 82 -17.90 -1.25 -8.82
C VAL A 82 -18.96 -0.27 -8.35
N ALA A 83 -18.57 0.96 -8.00
CA ALA A 83 -19.52 1.99 -7.59
C ALA A 83 -20.49 2.41 -8.69
N MET A 84 -20.01 2.51 -9.94
CA MET A 84 -20.86 2.81 -11.10
C MET A 84 -21.90 1.73 -11.34
N GLU A 85 -21.49 0.46 -11.34
CA GLU A 85 -22.42 -0.66 -11.54
C GLU A 85 -23.39 -0.79 -10.36
N TRP A 86 -22.94 -0.54 -9.13
CA TRP A 86 -23.83 -0.53 -7.96
C TRP A 86 -24.89 0.58 -8.06
N ALA A 87 -24.51 1.76 -8.56
CA ALA A 87 -25.46 2.85 -8.80
C ALA A 87 -26.47 2.50 -9.91
N GLU A 88 -26.02 1.90 -11.01
CA GLU A 88 -26.87 1.46 -12.12
C GLU A 88 -27.91 0.43 -11.66
N ARG A 89 -27.49 -0.61 -10.92
CA ARG A 89 -28.39 -1.62 -10.33
C ARG A 89 -29.47 -1.02 -9.42
N ASN A 90 -29.19 0.14 -8.84
CA ASN A 90 -30.11 0.85 -7.95
C ASN A 90 -30.87 2.01 -8.63
N SER A 91 -30.69 2.18 -9.94
CA SER A 91 -31.30 3.23 -10.77
C SER A 91 -30.91 4.66 -10.33
N VAL A 92 -29.64 4.84 -9.98
CA VAL A 92 -29.07 6.14 -9.60
C VAL A 92 -28.16 6.64 -10.74
N PRO A 93 -28.36 7.86 -11.26
CA PRO A 93 -27.45 8.42 -12.26
C PRO A 93 -26.08 8.66 -11.64
N ALA A 94 -25.02 8.19 -12.30
CA ALA A 94 -23.66 8.29 -11.78
C ALA A 94 -22.65 8.73 -12.84
N VAL A 95 -21.57 9.38 -12.39
CA VAL A 95 -20.45 9.82 -13.23
C VAL A 95 -19.13 9.47 -12.53
N LEU A 96 -18.23 8.79 -13.24
CA LEU A 96 -16.91 8.40 -12.71
C LEU A 96 -15.80 9.34 -13.18
N LYS A 97 -14.99 9.82 -12.23
CA LYS A 97 -13.72 10.50 -12.47
C LYS A 97 -12.57 9.67 -11.88
N THR A 98 -11.70 9.18 -12.77
CA THR A 98 -10.50 8.43 -12.37
C THR A 98 -9.26 9.30 -12.52
N TYR A 99 -8.43 9.34 -11.48
CA TYR A 99 -7.09 9.93 -11.51
C TYR A 99 -6.04 8.81 -11.60
N PRO A 100 -5.00 8.95 -12.43
CA PRO A 100 -3.98 7.91 -12.61
C PRO A 100 -2.99 7.79 -11.44
N GLY A 101 -2.93 8.79 -10.57
CA GLY A 101 -1.94 8.90 -9.49
C GLY A 101 -1.97 10.27 -8.83
N GLY A 102 -1.19 10.42 -7.76
CA GLY A 102 -0.94 11.70 -7.09
C GLY A 102 -1.55 11.84 -5.69
N PRO A 103 -1.52 13.06 -5.11
CA PRO A 103 -2.01 13.30 -3.76
C PRO A 103 -3.52 13.05 -3.67
N VAL A 104 -3.91 11.92 -3.08
CA VAL A 104 -5.30 11.44 -3.03
C VAL A 104 -6.27 12.49 -2.47
N VAL A 105 -5.92 13.11 -1.33
CA VAL A 105 -6.73 14.15 -0.70
C VAL A 105 -6.89 15.37 -1.61
N GLY A 106 -5.80 15.80 -2.25
CA GLY A 106 -5.82 16.93 -3.19
C GLY A 106 -6.75 16.64 -4.37
N ALA A 107 -6.60 15.49 -5.01
CA ALA A 107 -7.43 15.09 -6.15
C ALA A 107 -8.93 15.03 -5.82
N ILE A 108 -9.30 14.49 -4.65
CA ILE A 108 -10.68 14.45 -4.17
C ILE A 108 -11.23 15.88 -4.01
N LEU A 109 -10.50 16.74 -3.31
CA LEU A 109 -10.94 18.11 -3.03
C LEU A 109 -10.96 18.99 -4.28
N ASP A 110 -10.02 18.81 -5.20
CA ASP A 110 -9.99 19.53 -6.48
C ASP A 110 -11.18 19.16 -7.34
N TYR A 111 -11.57 17.87 -7.37
CA TYR A 111 -12.79 17.46 -8.05
C TYR A 111 -14.05 17.96 -7.33
N ALA A 112 -14.08 17.94 -5.99
CA ALA A 112 -15.17 18.51 -5.20
C ALA A 112 -15.38 20.00 -5.52
N ARG A 113 -14.30 20.77 -5.68
CA ARG A 113 -14.37 22.19 -6.07
C ARG A 113 -14.92 22.40 -7.49
N GLN A 114 -14.76 21.43 -8.39
CA GLN A 114 -15.31 21.53 -9.75
C GLN A 114 -16.81 21.22 -9.78
N VAL A 115 -17.25 20.22 -9.02
CA VAL A 115 -18.64 19.72 -9.09
C VAL A 115 -19.56 20.32 -8.03
N HIS A 116 -19.00 21.01 -7.02
CA HIS A 116 -19.72 21.65 -5.91
C HIS A 116 -20.77 20.72 -5.26
N PRO A 117 -20.36 19.58 -4.70
CA PRO A 117 -21.29 18.60 -4.16
C PRO A 117 -21.98 19.14 -2.90
N SER A 118 -23.19 18.66 -2.64
CA SER A 118 -23.91 18.94 -1.39
C SER A 118 -23.17 18.34 -0.18
N PHE A 119 -22.54 17.19 -0.37
CA PHE A 119 -21.63 16.57 0.59
C PHE A 119 -20.72 15.52 -0.08
N ILE A 120 -19.63 15.20 0.61
CA ILE A 120 -18.66 14.17 0.23
C ILE A 120 -18.89 12.93 1.12
N VAL A 121 -18.94 11.74 0.54
CA VAL A 121 -19.06 10.46 1.24
C VAL A 121 -17.76 9.68 1.12
N LEU A 122 -17.28 9.15 2.24
CA LEU A 122 -16.07 8.32 2.32
C LEU A 122 -16.14 7.25 3.42
N GLY A 123 -15.32 6.21 3.27
CA GLY A 123 -15.11 5.18 4.29
C GLY A 123 -14.25 5.68 5.45
N HIS A 124 -14.39 5.08 6.64
CA HIS A 124 -13.63 5.52 7.83
C HIS A 124 -12.13 5.22 7.79
N ALA A 125 -11.75 4.12 7.13
CA ALA A 125 -10.38 3.68 6.96
C ALA A 125 -10.24 3.06 5.58
N GLY A 126 -9.07 3.17 4.96
CA GLY A 126 -8.75 2.49 3.71
C GLY A 126 -7.81 1.32 3.95
N ARG A 127 -6.84 1.18 3.05
CA ARG A 127 -5.86 0.09 2.92
C ARG A 127 -4.84 -0.10 4.07
N SER A 128 -4.85 0.73 5.12
CA SER A 128 -3.82 0.68 6.18
C SER A 128 -4.31 -0.18 7.36
N GLY A 129 -3.74 -1.38 7.50
CA GLY A 129 -4.13 -2.42 8.44
C GLY A 129 -3.82 -2.19 9.92
N TRP A 130 -3.81 -0.94 10.41
CA TRP A 130 -3.56 -0.63 11.81
C TRP A 130 -4.82 -0.07 12.48
N GLU A 131 -5.46 -0.98 13.22
CA GLU A 131 -6.53 -0.81 14.21
C GLU A 131 -7.91 -0.35 13.72
N LYS A 132 -8.92 -1.12 14.16
CA LYS A 132 -10.38 -0.89 14.07
C LYS A 132 -10.87 0.41 14.75
N ILE A 133 -9.96 1.32 15.10
CA ILE A 133 -10.19 2.52 15.92
C ILE A 133 -9.57 3.78 15.29
N ALA A 134 -8.58 3.65 14.38
CA ALA A 134 -7.91 4.80 13.78
C ALA A 134 -8.67 5.34 12.55
N LEU A 135 -8.67 6.67 12.42
CA LEU A 135 -9.18 7.38 11.25
C LEU A 135 -8.17 7.25 10.10
N GLY A 136 -8.61 6.84 8.91
CA GLY A 136 -7.72 6.73 7.76
C GLY A 136 -7.13 8.09 7.35
N SER A 137 -5.88 8.11 6.89
CA SER A 137 -5.15 9.33 6.52
C SER A 137 -5.86 10.17 5.44
N VAL A 138 -6.49 9.51 4.46
CA VAL A 138 -7.31 10.18 3.43
C VAL A 138 -8.56 10.79 4.06
N ALA A 139 -9.22 10.05 4.96
CA ALA A 139 -10.45 10.48 5.60
C ALA A 139 -10.21 11.68 6.53
N GLU A 140 -9.14 11.65 7.32
CA GLU A 140 -8.68 12.79 8.11
C GLU A 140 -8.33 13.99 7.23
N GLY A 141 -7.55 13.77 6.17
CA GLY A 141 -7.13 14.81 5.25
C GLY A 141 -8.32 15.51 4.58
N VAL A 142 -9.32 14.75 4.12
CA VAL A 142 -10.54 15.31 3.52
C VAL A 142 -11.37 16.04 4.58
N MET A 143 -11.61 15.46 5.76
CA MET A 143 -12.38 16.14 6.82
C MET A 143 -11.74 17.45 7.26
N LYS A 144 -10.41 17.49 7.35
CA LYS A 144 -9.67 18.66 7.82
C LYS A 144 -9.68 19.82 6.81
N HIS A 145 -9.69 19.52 5.51
CA HIS A 145 -9.48 20.54 4.47
C HIS A 145 -10.69 20.73 3.54
N SER A 146 -11.75 19.93 3.66
CA SER A 146 -12.93 20.04 2.80
C SER A 146 -13.71 21.32 3.11
N PRO A 147 -14.02 22.14 2.09
CA PRO A 147 -14.98 23.24 2.23
C PRO A 147 -16.45 22.76 2.19
N TYR A 148 -16.67 21.49 1.87
CA TYR A 148 -17.99 20.86 1.77
C TYR A 148 -18.25 19.92 2.96
N PRO A 149 -19.51 19.70 3.37
CA PRO A 149 -19.86 18.73 4.39
C PRO A 149 -19.34 17.33 4.03
N VAL A 150 -18.84 16.61 5.03
CA VAL A 150 -18.28 15.26 4.86
C VAL A 150 -19.10 14.27 5.68
N ILE A 151 -19.53 13.18 5.03
CA ILE A 151 -20.18 12.03 5.66
C ILE A 151 -19.19 10.87 5.63
N MET A 152 -18.98 10.28 6.80
CA MET A 152 -18.13 9.11 6.96
C MET A 152 -18.96 7.91 7.38
N THR A 153 -18.76 6.77 6.71
CA THR A 153 -19.39 5.51 7.14
C THR A 153 -18.50 4.79 8.13
N LYS A 154 -19.09 4.37 9.26
CA LYS A 154 -18.38 3.66 10.33
C LYS A 154 -18.35 2.16 10.06
N GLY A 155 -17.15 1.59 10.11
CA GLY A 155 -16.93 0.15 9.97
C GLY A 155 -17.36 -0.43 8.62
N TYR A 156 -17.20 -1.74 8.51
CA TYR A 156 -17.87 -2.59 7.54
C TYR A 156 -18.33 -3.85 8.29
N GLU A 157 -19.51 -4.35 7.95
CA GLU A 157 -19.95 -5.70 8.34
C GLU A 157 -19.93 -6.54 7.06
N ASP A 158 -19.26 -7.69 7.08
CA ASP A 158 -19.11 -8.51 5.87
C ASP A 158 -20.48 -8.91 5.28
N THR A 159 -21.49 -9.12 6.13
CA THR A 159 -22.88 -9.38 5.71
C THR A 159 -23.53 -8.20 4.99
N LEU A 160 -23.24 -6.96 5.43
CA LEU A 160 -23.78 -5.75 4.82
C LEU A 160 -23.18 -5.50 3.44
N ILE A 161 -21.91 -5.86 3.22
CA ILE A 161 -21.21 -5.64 1.95
C ILE A 161 -21.15 -6.87 1.05
N ALA A 162 -21.69 -8.01 1.45
CA ALA A 162 -21.52 -9.29 0.74
C ALA A 162 -21.89 -9.21 -0.75
N ASP A 163 -23.00 -8.53 -1.07
CA ASP A 163 -23.51 -8.34 -2.43
C ASP A 163 -22.61 -7.47 -3.31
N ILE A 164 -22.17 -6.31 -2.79
CA ILE A 164 -21.26 -5.41 -3.50
C ILE A 164 -19.84 -5.97 -3.53
N LEU A 165 -19.45 -6.77 -2.54
CA LEU A 165 -18.18 -7.46 -2.49
C LEU A 165 -18.13 -8.59 -3.52
N GLU A 166 -19.20 -9.38 -3.67
CA GLU A 166 -19.32 -10.39 -4.72
C GLU A 166 -19.22 -9.74 -6.11
N LEU A 167 -19.88 -8.60 -6.30
CA LEU A 167 -19.76 -7.79 -7.51
C LEU A 167 -18.31 -7.35 -7.76
N ALA A 168 -17.62 -6.87 -6.71
CA ALA A 168 -16.23 -6.46 -6.80
C ALA A 168 -15.31 -7.64 -7.19
N MET A 169 -15.49 -8.80 -6.56
CA MET A 169 -14.74 -10.02 -6.86
C MET A 169 -15.01 -10.55 -8.29
N ALA A 170 -16.25 -10.44 -8.77
CA ALA A 170 -16.60 -10.84 -10.14
C ALA A 170 -15.87 -10.00 -11.20
N LYS A 171 -15.50 -8.75 -10.91
CA LYS A 171 -14.71 -7.91 -11.83
C LYS A 171 -13.22 -8.24 -11.85
N ILE A 172 -12.72 -9.00 -10.89
CA ILE A 172 -11.29 -9.37 -10.80
C ILE A 172 -11.02 -10.66 -11.55
N ARG A 173 -11.89 -11.66 -11.38
CA ARG A 173 -11.81 -12.95 -12.09
C ARG A 173 -11.46 -12.84 -13.58
N PRO A 174 -12.11 -11.97 -14.39
CA PRO A 174 -11.73 -11.84 -15.80
C PRO A 174 -10.34 -11.19 -16.02
N ALA A 175 -9.88 -10.34 -15.11
CA ALA A 175 -8.55 -9.72 -15.21
C ALA A 175 -7.43 -10.69 -14.83
N GLU A 176 -7.67 -11.67 -13.95
CA GLU A 176 -6.71 -12.75 -13.67
C GLU A 176 -6.51 -13.66 -14.89
N GLU A 177 -7.58 -13.96 -15.62
CA GLU A 177 -7.51 -14.74 -16.86
C GLU A 177 -6.76 -13.97 -17.97
N GLU A 178 -6.96 -12.65 -18.11
CA GLU A 178 -6.22 -11.80 -19.06
C GLU A 178 -4.74 -11.60 -18.68
N VAL A 179 -4.44 -11.39 -17.39
CA VAL A 179 -3.05 -11.20 -16.92
C VAL A 179 -2.25 -12.52 -16.94
N ALA A 180 -2.91 -13.66 -16.77
CA ALA A 180 -2.27 -14.98 -16.90
C ALA A 180 -1.79 -15.27 -18.33
N GLU A 181 -2.39 -14.65 -19.35
CA GLU A 181 -1.93 -14.77 -20.75
C GLU A 181 -0.73 -13.85 -21.07
N GLU A 182 -0.55 -12.73 -20.35
CA GLU A 182 0.46 -11.71 -20.68
C GLU A 182 1.74 -11.72 -19.82
N LEU A 183 1.84 -12.54 -18.77
CA LEU A 183 3.09 -12.67 -18.02
C LEU A 183 4.07 -13.57 -18.80
N PRO A 184 5.17 -13.04 -19.39
CA PRO A 184 6.22 -13.91 -19.88
C PRO A 184 6.73 -14.70 -18.68
N ALA A 185 6.62 -16.02 -18.75
CA ALA A 185 7.14 -16.92 -17.74
C ALA A 185 8.61 -16.55 -17.53
N ILE A 186 8.94 -15.87 -16.43
CA ILE A 186 10.32 -15.60 -16.07
C ILE A 186 10.89 -16.96 -15.70
N PRO A 187 11.79 -17.56 -16.50
CA PRO A 187 12.38 -18.82 -16.12
C PRO A 187 13.08 -18.59 -14.77
N LEU A 188 12.86 -19.50 -13.81
CA LEU A 188 13.43 -19.43 -12.47
C LEU A 188 14.97 -19.24 -12.47
N GLU A 189 15.62 -19.53 -13.59
CA GLU A 189 17.03 -19.32 -13.88
C GLU A 189 17.44 -17.82 -13.92
N ASP A 190 16.52 -16.90 -14.24
CA ASP A 190 16.76 -15.45 -14.25
C ASP A 190 16.61 -14.80 -12.86
N LEU A 191 15.95 -15.49 -11.91
CA LEU A 191 16.02 -15.13 -10.49
C LEU A 191 17.43 -15.46 -9.98
N HIS A 192 18.36 -14.53 -10.17
CA HIS A 192 19.75 -14.56 -9.66
C HIS A 192 19.86 -14.56 -8.12
N VAL A 193 18.87 -15.11 -7.40
CA VAL A 193 18.83 -15.25 -5.94
C VAL A 193 19.90 -16.24 -5.46
N GLY A 194 20.13 -17.35 -6.19
CA GLY A 194 21.07 -18.40 -5.77
C GLY A 194 22.51 -17.90 -5.60
N ARG A 195 23.01 -17.10 -6.56
CA ARG A 195 24.37 -16.55 -6.51
C ARG A 195 24.49 -15.43 -5.47
N LYS A 196 23.46 -14.58 -5.31
CA LYS A 196 23.45 -13.51 -4.29
C LYS A 196 23.38 -14.09 -2.86
N LEU A 197 22.57 -15.12 -2.64
CA LEU A 197 22.43 -15.79 -1.34
C LEU A 197 23.69 -16.58 -0.97
N GLY A 198 24.31 -17.27 -1.93
CA GLY A 198 25.59 -17.96 -1.72
C GLY A 198 26.73 -17.00 -1.36
N ILE A 199 26.77 -15.82 -1.98
CA ILE A 199 27.77 -14.78 -1.63
C ILE A 199 27.48 -14.22 -0.23
N ALA A 200 26.22 -13.93 0.11
CA ALA A 200 25.85 -13.46 1.45
C ALA A 200 26.21 -14.47 2.54
N PHE A 201 25.88 -15.75 2.34
CA PHE A 201 26.29 -16.84 3.23
C PHE A 201 27.82 -16.99 3.30
N GLY A 202 28.51 -16.87 2.17
CA GLY A 202 29.97 -16.94 2.10
C GLY A 202 30.64 -15.81 2.90
N THR A 203 30.14 -14.58 2.78
CA THR A 203 30.63 -13.45 3.59
C THR A 203 30.34 -13.63 5.07
N LEU A 204 29.16 -14.14 5.43
CA LEU A 204 28.81 -14.41 6.82
C LEU A 204 29.73 -15.48 7.44
N LEU A 205 29.97 -16.58 6.72
CA LEU A 205 30.86 -17.66 7.16
C LEU A 205 32.32 -17.21 7.26
N ALA A 206 32.79 -16.34 6.37
CA ALA A 206 34.13 -15.77 6.44
C ALA A 206 34.39 -14.97 7.73
N PHE A 207 33.33 -14.44 8.37
CA PHE A 207 33.43 -13.80 9.68
C PHE A 207 33.19 -14.78 10.84
N LEU A 208 32.19 -15.66 10.73
CA LEU A 208 31.81 -16.56 11.81
C LEU A 208 32.85 -17.64 12.10
N VAL A 209 33.39 -18.28 11.06
CA VAL A 209 34.29 -19.43 11.21
C VAL A 209 35.60 -19.05 11.92
N PRO A 210 36.31 -17.96 11.55
CA PRO A 210 37.51 -17.54 12.29
C PRO A 210 37.19 -17.10 13.72
N TYR A 211 36.08 -16.37 13.92
CA TYR A 211 35.69 -15.87 15.24
C TYR A 211 35.41 -17.00 16.23
N PHE A 212 34.56 -17.96 15.85
CA PHE A 212 34.23 -19.11 16.70
C PHE A 212 35.38 -20.12 16.80
N GLY A 213 36.15 -20.34 15.73
CA GLY A 213 37.30 -21.24 15.73
C GLY A 213 38.39 -20.80 16.70
N LEU A 214 38.73 -19.51 16.71
CA LEU A 214 39.71 -18.97 17.67
C LEU A 214 39.14 -18.83 19.09
N GLY A 215 37.84 -18.52 19.22
CA GLY A 215 37.17 -18.58 20.53
C GLY A 215 37.22 -19.98 21.15
N ALA A 216 37.05 -21.02 20.34
CA ALA A 216 37.18 -22.42 20.76
C ALA A 216 38.64 -22.78 21.11
N LEU A 217 39.61 -22.36 20.28
CA LEU A 217 41.04 -22.59 20.57
C LEU A 217 41.50 -21.90 21.86
N ASN A 218 41.00 -20.69 22.13
CA ASN A 218 41.25 -19.94 23.35
C ASN A 218 40.57 -20.58 24.58
N SER A 219 39.41 -21.22 24.39
CA SER A 219 38.71 -21.97 25.44
C SER A 219 39.39 -23.29 25.78
N LEU A 220 40.03 -23.95 24.80
CA LEU A 220 40.68 -25.25 24.97
C LEU A 220 42.10 -25.19 25.54
N SER A 221 42.75 -24.02 25.51
CA SER A 221 44.17 -23.86 25.85
C SER A 221 44.37 -22.82 26.95
N VAL A 222 44.19 -23.23 28.22
CA VAL A 222 44.28 -22.35 29.40
C VAL A 222 45.66 -21.67 29.56
N GLU A 223 46.72 -22.25 28.99
CA GLU A 223 48.10 -21.73 29.12
C GLU A 223 48.59 -20.83 27.98
N THR A 224 47.87 -20.74 26.86
CA THR A 224 48.18 -19.76 25.81
C THR A 224 47.30 -18.53 25.95
N ALA A 225 47.42 -17.86 27.10
CA ALA A 225 47.03 -16.47 27.17
C ALA A 225 47.78 -15.72 26.06
N THR A 226 47.02 -15.02 25.23
CA THR A 226 47.44 -14.20 24.09
C THR A 226 48.55 -13.18 24.41
N THR A 227 48.88 -13.01 25.69
CA THR A 227 49.99 -12.23 26.24
C THR A 227 51.37 -12.64 25.73
N LYS A 228 51.59 -13.92 25.37
CA LYS A 228 52.92 -14.37 24.88
C LYS A 228 53.24 -13.99 23.42
N VAL A 229 52.23 -13.68 22.60
CA VAL A 229 52.42 -13.43 21.14
C VAL A 229 52.14 -11.98 20.76
N LEU A 230 51.20 -11.29 21.43
CA LEU A 230 50.83 -9.89 21.13
C LEU A 230 51.03 -8.91 22.31
N GLY A 231 51.63 -9.35 23.42
CA GLY A 231 51.82 -8.52 24.63
C GLY A 231 50.51 -8.18 25.33
N ASP A 232 50.45 -7.03 26.03
CA ASP A 232 49.26 -6.53 26.76
C ASP A 232 48.16 -5.96 25.84
N ALA A 233 48.30 -6.12 24.52
CA ALA A 233 47.34 -5.57 23.58
C ALA A 233 46.01 -6.33 23.68
N ASN A 234 44.92 -5.59 23.92
CA ASN A 234 43.58 -6.16 23.97
C ASN A 234 43.25 -6.75 22.60
N VAL A 235 43.23 -8.08 22.55
CA VAL A 235 43.00 -8.88 21.34
C VAL A 235 41.73 -8.44 20.62
N ALA A 236 40.69 -8.05 21.34
CA ALA A 236 39.45 -7.53 20.76
C ALA A 236 39.68 -6.24 19.94
N VAL A 237 40.56 -5.35 20.39
CA VAL A 237 40.86 -4.07 19.69
C VAL A 237 41.60 -4.32 18.38
N ILE A 238 42.56 -5.25 18.39
CA ILE A 238 43.30 -5.63 17.17
C ILE A 238 42.37 -6.30 16.15
N TRP A 239 41.41 -7.11 16.61
CA TRP A 239 40.41 -7.72 15.74
C TRP A 239 39.44 -6.71 15.14
N VAL A 240 38.98 -5.72 15.90
CA VAL A 240 38.15 -4.63 15.37
C VAL A 240 38.92 -3.86 14.28
N LEU A 241 40.21 -3.58 14.51
CA LEU A 241 41.06 -2.87 13.55
C LEU A 241 41.37 -3.68 12.28
N LEU A 242 41.40 -5.01 12.34
CA LEU A 242 41.64 -5.88 11.18
C LEU A 242 40.37 -6.25 10.41
N LEU A 243 39.26 -6.51 11.11
CA LEU A 243 38.00 -6.93 10.50
C LEU A 243 37.21 -5.77 9.89
N PHE A 244 37.33 -4.58 10.47
CA PHE A 244 36.59 -3.41 9.99
C PHE A 244 37.00 -3.01 8.55
N PRO A 245 38.29 -2.93 8.17
CA PRO A 245 38.69 -2.65 6.79
C PRO A 245 38.27 -3.75 5.81
N ILE A 246 38.33 -5.02 6.23
CA ILE A 246 37.92 -6.16 5.39
C ILE A 246 36.43 -6.09 5.10
N GLY A 247 35.60 -5.84 6.12
CA GLY A 247 34.17 -5.63 5.95
C GLY A 247 33.85 -4.47 4.99
N TRP A 248 34.59 -3.37 5.12
CA TRP A 248 34.45 -2.21 4.24
C TRP A 248 34.80 -2.51 2.78
N VAL A 249 35.92 -3.21 2.55
CA VAL A 249 36.33 -3.64 1.21
C VAL A 249 35.30 -4.60 0.60
N THR A 250 34.78 -5.55 1.38
CA THR A 250 33.73 -6.46 0.90
C THR A 250 32.44 -5.72 0.52
N ALA A 251 32.03 -4.70 1.28
CA ALA A 251 30.86 -3.88 0.96
C ALA A 251 31.07 -3.05 -0.33
N ILE A 252 32.25 -2.47 -0.51
CA ILE A 252 32.60 -1.71 -1.73
C ILE A 252 32.60 -2.62 -2.97
N VAL A 253 33.15 -3.83 -2.85
CA VAL A 253 33.13 -4.82 -3.93
C VAL A 253 31.70 -5.23 -4.27
N PHE A 254 30.85 -5.45 -3.25
CA PHE A 254 29.45 -5.79 -3.43
C PHE A 254 28.68 -4.68 -4.17
N HIS A 255 28.86 -3.42 -3.77
CA HIS A 255 28.25 -2.27 -4.42
C HIS A 255 28.70 -2.11 -5.90
N ARG A 256 29.99 -2.33 -6.18
CA ARG A 256 30.52 -2.30 -7.56
C ARG A 256 30.02 -3.44 -8.43
N MET A 257 29.81 -4.63 -7.85
CA MET A 257 29.27 -5.77 -8.59
C MET A 257 27.77 -5.64 -8.86
N ALA A 258 27.01 -5.07 -7.90
CA ALA A 258 25.59 -4.81 -8.06
C ALA A 258 25.33 -3.75 -9.15
N SER A 259 26.03 -2.62 -9.11
CA SER A 259 25.91 -1.54 -10.12
C SER A 259 26.26 -2.00 -11.55
N LYS A 260 27.32 -2.81 -11.72
CA LYS A 260 27.66 -3.37 -13.04
C LYS A 260 26.65 -4.37 -13.61
N ALA A 261 25.79 -4.95 -12.76
CA ALA A 261 24.74 -5.86 -13.21
C ALA A 261 23.50 -5.10 -13.71
N GLU A 262 23.25 -3.88 -13.22
CA GLU A 262 22.18 -3.00 -13.68
C GLU A 262 22.50 -2.36 -15.05
N ASP A 263 23.76 -2.06 -15.35
CA ASP A 263 24.17 -1.49 -16.65
C ASP A 263 24.13 -2.48 -17.83
N ARG A 264 23.80 -3.76 -17.60
CA ARG A 264 23.79 -4.83 -18.62
C ARG A 264 22.42 -5.44 -18.87
N ALA A 265 21.38 -4.98 -18.17
CA ALA A 265 19.98 -5.34 -18.39
C ALA A 265 19.28 -4.21 -19.16
#